data_AF-A0A0Q7Q819-F1
#
_entry.id   AF-A0A0Q7Q819-F1
#
_cell.length_a   1.000
_cell.length_b   1.000
_cell.length_c   1.000
_cell.angle_alpha   90.00
_cell.angle_beta   90.00
_cell.angle_gamma   90.00
#
_symmetry.space_group_name_H-M   'P 1'
#
loop_
_entity.id
_entity.type
_entity.pdbx_description
1 polymer ?
#
loop_
_entity_poly.entity_id
_entity_poly.type
_entity_poly.pdbx_seq_one_letter_code
_entity_poly.pdbx_strand_id
1 'polypeptide(L)'
;MTHPEWFQRVAHDLRDPLSPLQTAVYLLRSADITEEERGRMLELIERQGVRLAGMIDELSDCLRAERGRLLGRRIQVDLSMLAALGVARADAAPLRFEDDGTSLHVLGDDSRLLQLLRILRELRLSPEEVLPAPLFLEREGHHARLHRRLACLPDFLEDPTRLLEGPLPVALGNHGLGLQLPLAAAIARGHDGHMRAEVEPDGRVALIAELPLMA
;
A
#
# COMPACT_ATOMS: atom_id res chain seq x y z
N MET A 1 -10.87 -11.33 12.89
CA MET A 1 -11.67 -10.08 12.85
C MET A 1 -13.16 -10.40 12.70
N THR A 2 -14.01 -10.09 13.69
CA THR A 2 -15.48 -10.17 13.57
C THR A 2 -16.11 -8.87 14.08
N HIS A 3 -15.88 -7.78 13.36
CA HIS A 3 -16.59 -6.52 13.56
C HIS A 3 -17.54 -6.31 12.37
N PRO A 4 -18.87 -6.42 12.55
CA PRO A 4 -19.86 -6.22 11.49
C PRO A 4 -19.69 -4.89 10.73
N GLU A 5 -19.19 -3.87 11.43
CA GLU A 5 -18.87 -2.54 10.89
C GLU A 5 -17.84 -2.60 9.75
N TRP A 6 -16.92 -3.57 9.80
CA TRP A 6 -15.93 -3.77 8.75
C TRP A 6 -16.56 -4.28 7.45
N PHE A 7 -17.47 -5.24 7.53
CA PHE A 7 -18.20 -5.75 6.35
C PHE A 7 -19.09 -4.66 5.73
N GLN A 8 -19.70 -3.82 6.56
CA GLN A 8 -20.51 -2.70 6.07
C GLN A 8 -19.63 -1.68 5.32
N ARG A 9 -18.46 -1.33 5.86
CA ARG A 9 -17.50 -0.44 5.18
C ARG A 9 -17.00 -1.05 3.87
N VAL A 10 -16.54 -2.31 3.87
CA VAL A 10 -16.07 -2.98 2.64
C VAL A 10 -17.18 -3.03 1.58
N ALA A 11 -18.42 -3.34 1.97
CA ALA A 11 -19.54 -3.34 1.04
C ALA A 11 -19.85 -1.96 0.46
N HIS A 12 -19.70 -0.90 1.27
CA HIS A 12 -19.82 0.48 0.80
C HIS A 12 -18.71 0.80 -0.21
N ASP A 13 -17.46 0.57 0.17
CA ASP A 13 -16.29 0.91 -0.64
C ASP A 13 -16.28 0.16 -1.99
N LEU A 14 -16.76 -1.09 -2.04
CA LEU A 14 -16.92 -1.83 -3.29
C LEU A 14 -18.08 -1.33 -4.17
N ARG A 15 -19.12 -0.73 -3.57
CA ARG A 15 -20.26 -0.16 -4.33
C ARG A 15 -19.85 1.12 -5.08
N ASP A 16 -18.92 1.88 -4.52
CA ASP A 16 -18.45 3.15 -5.07
C ASP A 16 -17.88 3.03 -6.50
N PRO A 17 -16.95 2.10 -6.82
CA PRO A 17 -16.51 1.88 -8.20
C PRO A 17 -17.51 1.11 -9.05
N LEU A 18 -18.45 0.36 -8.43
CA LEU A 18 -19.47 -0.39 -9.15
C LEU A 18 -20.55 0.53 -9.76
N SER A 19 -20.91 1.62 -9.08
CA SER A 19 -21.97 2.52 -9.57
C SER A 19 -21.60 3.21 -10.90
N PRO A 20 -20.39 3.81 -11.06
CA PRO A 20 -19.94 4.35 -12.35
C PRO A 20 -19.84 3.30 -13.45
N LEU A 21 -19.47 2.05 -13.14
CA LEU A 21 -19.45 0.94 -14.11
C LEU A 21 -20.85 0.68 -14.67
N GLN A 22 -21.85 0.55 -13.80
CA GLN A 22 -23.23 0.32 -14.20
C GLN A 22 -23.75 1.47 -15.07
N THR A 23 -23.45 2.72 -14.68
CA THR A 23 -23.81 3.92 -15.46
C THR A 23 -23.15 3.92 -16.84
N ALA A 24 -21.85 3.64 -16.93
CA ALA A 24 -21.15 3.59 -18.21
C ALA A 24 -21.70 2.50 -19.13
N VAL A 25 -21.97 1.30 -18.60
CA VAL A 25 -22.60 0.21 -19.37
C VAL A 25 -24.01 0.59 -19.83
N TYR A 26 -24.80 1.26 -18.98
CA TYR A 26 -26.12 1.75 -19.36
C TYR A 26 -26.05 2.76 -20.52
N LEU A 27 -25.17 3.76 -20.41
CA LEU A 27 -24.98 4.77 -21.46
C LEU A 27 -24.47 4.16 -22.77
N LEU A 28 -23.56 3.17 -22.72
CA LEU A 28 -23.06 2.45 -23.89
C LEU A 28 -24.14 1.67 -24.65
N ARG A 29 -25.25 1.33 -24.00
CA ARG A 29 -26.40 0.64 -24.62
C ARG A 29 -27.41 1.58 -25.27
N SER A 30 -27.30 2.90 -25.02
CA SER A 30 -28.16 3.91 -25.64
C SER A 30 -27.75 4.14 -27.10
N ALA A 31 -28.74 4.41 -27.96
CA ALA A 31 -28.49 4.61 -29.40
C ALA A 31 -27.82 5.94 -29.75
N ASP A 32 -27.87 6.94 -28.85
CA ASP A 32 -27.53 8.34 -29.12
C ASP A 32 -26.24 8.81 -28.43
N ILE A 33 -25.16 8.00 -28.45
CA ILE A 33 -23.85 8.42 -27.93
C ILE A 33 -22.84 8.61 -29.05
N THR A 34 -21.95 9.61 -28.92
CA THR A 34 -20.85 9.82 -29.87
C THR A 34 -19.73 8.80 -29.67
N GLU A 35 -18.80 8.71 -30.63
CA GLU A 35 -17.64 7.82 -30.49
C GLU A 35 -16.68 8.29 -29.40
N GLU A 36 -16.54 9.61 -29.19
CA GLU A 36 -15.75 10.15 -28.07
C GLU A 36 -16.36 9.79 -26.71
N GLU A 37 -17.69 9.86 -26.58
CA GLU A 37 -18.39 9.46 -25.37
C GLU A 37 -18.24 7.95 -25.11
N ARG A 38 -18.35 7.13 -26.16
CA ARG A 38 -18.08 5.69 -26.09
C ARG A 38 -16.66 5.42 -25.57
N GLY A 39 -15.65 6.09 -26.13
CA GLY A 39 -14.26 5.96 -25.69
C GLY A 39 -14.09 6.26 -24.20
N ARG A 40 -14.63 7.39 -23.72
CA ARG A 40 -14.57 7.78 -22.30
C ARG A 40 -15.26 6.76 -21.39
N MET A 41 -16.39 6.19 -21.82
CA MET A 41 -17.09 5.16 -21.04
C MET A 41 -16.27 3.87 -20.94
N LEU A 42 -15.61 3.45 -22.03
CA LEU A 42 -14.72 2.28 -22.02
C LEU A 42 -13.51 2.49 -21.10
N GLU A 43 -12.86 3.66 -21.17
CA GLU A 43 -11.76 4.01 -20.27
C GLU A 43 -12.22 4.05 -18.80
N LEU A 44 -13.44 4.54 -18.54
CA LEU A 44 -14.02 4.52 -17.21
C LEU A 44 -14.25 3.08 -16.73
N ILE A 45 -14.76 2.21 -17.60
CA ILE A 45 -14.99 0.80 -17.28
C ILE A 45 -13.68 0.10 -16.95
N GLU A 46 -12.65 0.26 -17.78
CA GLU A 46 -11.34 -0.33 -17.55
C GLU A 46 -10.76 0.13 -16.21
N ARG A 47 -10.73 1.45 -15.97
CA ARG A 47 -10.20 2.02 -14.73
C ARG A 47 -10.93 1.51 -13.49
N GLN A 48 -12.27 1.48 -13.51
CA GLN A 48 -13.04 0.99 -12.37
C GLN A 48 -12.95 -0.53 -12.19
N GLY A 49 -12.82 -1.30 -13.27
CA GLY A 49 -12.61 -2.75 -13.22
C GLY A 49 -11.27 -3.12 -12.58
N VAL A 50 -10.19 -2.45 -13.00
CA VAL A 50 -8.86 -2.61 -12.37
C VAL A 50 -8.90 -2.22 -10.89
N ARG A 51 -9.61 -1.14 -10.55
CA ARG A 51 -9.79 -0.70 -9.17
C ARG A 51 -10.49 -1.76 -8.31
N LEU A 52 -11.63 -2.30 -8.78
CA LEU A 52 -12.38 -3.34 -8.07
C LEU A 52 -11.55 -4.61 -7.85
N ALA A 53 -10.80 -5.04 -8.88
CA ALA A 53 -9.91 -6.19 -8.75
C ALA A 53 -8.86 -5.97 -7.64
N GLY A 54 -8.21 -4.80 -7.63
CA GLY A 54 -7.27 -4.44 -6.58
C GLY A 54 -7.88 -4.41 -5.17
N MET A 55 -9.12 -3.95 -5.02
CA MET A 55 -9.83 -3.98 -3.73
C MET A 55 -10.13 -5.40 -3.26
N ILE A 56 -10.49 -6.30 -4.18
CA ILE A 56 -10.71 -7.73 -3.88
C ILE A 56 -9.39 -8.42 -3.49
N ASP A 57 -8.29 -8.07 -4.15
CA ASP A 57 -6.96 -8.58 -3.82
C ASP A 57 -6.50 -8.11 -2.43
N GLU A 58 -6.66 -6.81 -2.12
CA GLU A 58 -6.38 -6.26 -0.78
C GLU A 58 -7.17 -6.99 0.31
N LEU A 59 -8.47 -7.22 0.08
CA LEU A 59 -9.34 -7.98 0.99
C LEU A 59 -8.84 -9.42 1.19
N SER A 60 -8.53 -10.09 0.09
CA SER A 60 -8.06 -11.48 0.09
C SER A 60 -6.73 -11.62 0.82
N ASP A 61 -5.82 -10.67 0.65
CA ASP A 61 -4.54 -10.62 1.32
C ASP A 61 -4.69 -10.42 2.84
N CYS A 62 -5.58 -9.52 3.28
CA CYS A 62 -5.88 -9.35 4.70
C CYS A 62 -6.44 -10.64 5.32
N LEU A 63 -7.37 -11.32 4.65
CA LEU A 63 -7.92 -12.59 5.13
C LEU A 63 -6.87 -13.71 5.18
N ARG A 64 -5.91 -13.72 4.24
CA ARG A 64 -4.77 -14.65 4.26
C ARG A 64 -3.80 -14.32 5.39
N ALA A 65 -3.54 -13.04 5.63
CA ALA A 65 -2.71 -12.57 6.74
C ALA A 65 -3.27 -13.00 8.10
N GLU A 66 -4.58 -12.83 8.34
CA GLU A 66 -5.24 -13.28 9.58
C GLU A 66 -5.07 -14.79 9.83
N ARG A 67 -4.93 -15.58 8.77
CA ARG A 67 -4.77 -17.04 8.84
C ARG A 67 -3.31 -17.51 8.82
N GLY A 68 -2.35 -16.58 8.81
CA GLY A 68 -0.93 -16.90 8.67
C GLY A 68 -0.55 -17.52 7.31
N ARG A 69 -1.34 -17.26 6.25
CA ARG A 69 -1.16 -17.82 4.89
C ARG A 69 -0.83 -16.75 3.85
N LEU A 70 -0.28 -15.63 4.30
CA LEU A 70 0.07 -14.50 3.44
C LEU A 70 1.24 -14.83 2.51
N LEU A 71 2.26 -15.48 3.06
CA LEU A 71 3.48 -15.86 2.34
C LEU A 71 3.25 -17.14 1.53
N GLY A 72 3.84 -17.20 0.34
CA GLY A 72 3.91 -18.38 -0.52
C GLY A 72 5.19 -19.16 -0.28
N ARG A 73 6.30 -18.70 -0.85
CA ARG A 73 7.61 -19.35 -0.75
C ARG A 73 8.64 -18.36 -0.21
N ARG A 74 9.40 -18.78 0.80
CA ARG A 74 10.53 -18.00 1.32
C ARG A 74 11.81 -18.42 0.61
N ILE A 75 12.51 -17.44 0.05
CA ILE A 75 13.80 -17.53 -0.63
C ILE A 75 14.73 -16.45 -0.09
N GLN A 76 16.02 -16.52 -0.41
CA GLN A 76 16.93 -15.40 -0.19
C GLN A 76 16.59 -14.29 -1.17
N VAL A 77 16.28 -13.10 -0.67
CA VAL A 77 15.92 -11.91 -1.45
C VAL A 77 16.90 -10.79 -1.14
N ASP A 78 17.56 -10.26 -2.15
CA ASP A 78 18.30 -9.01 -2.05
C ASP A 78 17.31 -7.84 -2.12
N LEU A 79 17.06 -7.19 -0.98
CA LEU A 79 16.17 -6.03 -0.90
C LEU A 79 16.69 -4.84 -1.69
N SER A 80 18.01 -4.65 -1.75
CA SER A 80 18.61 -3.55 -2.49
C SER A 80 18.36 -3.70 -3.98
N MET A 81 18.56 -4.91 -4.51
CA MET A 81 18.25 -5.25 -5.90
C MET A 81 16.74 -5.20 -6.18
N LEU A 82 15.91 -5.75 -5.30
CA LEU A 82 14.45 -5.74 -5.46
C LEU A 82 13.91 -4.30 -5.53
N ALA A 83 14.44 -3.42 -4.68
CA ALA A 83 14.00 -2.04 -4.61
C ALA A 83 14.53 -1.20 -5.80
N ALA A 84 15.67 -1.57 -6.38
CA ALA A 84 16.19 -1.00 -7.63
C ALA A 84 15.40 -1.45 -8.88
N LEU A 85 15.03 -2.73 -8.96
CA LEU A 85 14.29 -3.30 -10.10
C LEU A 85 12.80 -2.94 -10.10
N GLY A 86 12.21 -2.84 -8.91
CA GLY A 86 10.79 -3.11 -8.73
C GLY A 86 9.83 -1.93 -8.79
N VAL A 87 10.28 -0.67 -8.87
CA VAL A 87 9.36 0.45 -8.61
C VAL A 87 9.65 1.67 -9.48
N ALA A 88 9.34 1.51 -10.78
CA ALA A 88 9.45 2.51 -11.83
C ALA A 88 8.15 3.32 -12.03
N ARG A 89 7.49 3.76 -10.95
CA ARG A 89 6.45 4.78 -11.06
C ARG A 89 7.08 6.15 -10.83
N ALA A 90 7.00 7.02 -11.83
CA ALA A 90 7.57 8.37 -11.78
C ALA A 90 7.02 9.20 -10.61
N ASP A 91 5.78 8.95 -10.20
CA ASP A 91 5.08 9.71 -9.15
C ASP A 91 5.22 9.12 -7.73
N ALA A 92 5.99 8.03 -7.58
CA ALA A 92 6.25 7.38 -6.30
C ALA A 92 7.44 8.02 -5.58
N ALA A 93 7.52 7.86 -4.25
CA ALA A 93 8.65 8.33 -3.46
C ALA A 93 9.98 7.86 -4.05
N PRO A 94 11.00 8.73 -4.18
CA PRO A 94 12.33 8.29 -4.55
C PRO A 94 12.89 7.38 -3.45
N LEU A 95 13.52 6.29 -3.86
CA LEU A 95 14.22 5.39 -2.95
C LEU A 95 15.67 5.86 -2.77
N ARG A 96 16.12 5.95 -1.53
CA ARG A 96 17.49 6.30 -1.15
C ARG A 96 18.10 5.15 -0.38
N PHE A 97 19.30 4.76 -0.78
CA PHE A 97 20.11 3.78 -0.06
C PHE A 97 21.08 4.56 0.82
N GLU A 98 21.08 4.29 2.12
CA GLU A 98 22.04 4.89 3.07
C GLU A 98 23.16 3.91 3.44
N ASP A 99 23.24 2.78 2.74
CA ASP A 99 24.29 1.78 2.89
C ASP A 99 25.45 1.98 1.89
N ASP A 100 26.62 1.43 2.22
CA ASP A 100 27.87 1.55 1.46
C ASP A 100 27.93 0.71 0.15
N GLY A 101 26.78 0.17 -0.27
CA GLY A 101 26.67 -0.76 -1.40
C GLY A 101 26.60 -2.24 -0.96
N THR A 102 26.48 -2.52 0.34
CA THR A 102 26.23 -3.87 0.82
C THR A 102 24.83 -4.36 0.43
N SER A 103 24.77 -5.59 -0.09
CA SER A 103 23.52 -6.23 -0.49
C SER A 103 22.75 -6.70 0.77
N LEU A 104 21.53 -6.18 0.93
CA LEU A 104 20.68 -6.44 2.10
C LEU A 104 19.81 -7.67 1.85
N HIS A 105 20.33 -8.83 2.24
CA HIS A 105 19.64 -10.11 2.07
C HIS A 105 18.68 -10.42 3.20
N VAL A 106 17.45 -10.77 2.86
CA VAL A 106 16.42 -11.25 3.80
C VAL A 106 15.85 -12.58 3.34
N LEU A 107 15.37 -13.39 4.29
CA LEU A 107 14.66 -14.64 3.98
C LEU A 107 13.16 -14.35 3.83
N GLY A 108 12.66 -14.37 2.58
CA GLY A 108 11.32 -13.88 2.30
C GLY A 108 10.69 -14.30 0.99
N ASP A 109 9.43 -13.93 0.85
CA ASP A 109 8.64 -14.00 -0.37
C ASP A 109 8.86 -12.70 -1.15
N ASP A 110 9.51 -12.81 -2.30
CA ASP A 110 9.90 -11.69 -3.16
C ASP A 110 8.69 -10.85 -3.61
N SER A 111 7.59 -11.52 -3.97
CA SER A 111 6.36 -10.85 -4.40
C SER A 111 5.75 -10.00 -3.28
N ARG A 112 5.79 -10.49 -2.03
CA ARG A 112 5.30 -9.78 -0.84
C ARG A 112 6.24 -8.66 -0.41
N LEU A 113 7.56 -8.88 -0.45
CA LEU A 113 8.53 -7.83 -0.17
C LEU A 113 8.46 -6.69 -1.20
N LEU A 114 8.22 -7.01 -2.48
CA LEU A 114 7.97 -6.01 -3.51
C LEU A 114 6.69 -5.23 -3.23
N GLN A 115 5.63 -5.91 -2.78
CA GLN A 115 4.37 -5.28 -2.38
C GLN A 115 4.57 -4.33 -1.19
N LEU A 116 5.36 -4.72 -0.18
CA LEU A 116 5.73 -3.85 0.94
C LEU A 116 6.44 -2.58 0.46
N LEU A 117 7.46 -2.72 -0.40
CA LEU A 117 8.19 -1.59 -0.99
C LEU A 117 7.25 -0.67 -1.77
N ARG A 118 6.34 -1.23 -2.58
CA ARG A 118 5.36 -0.46 -3.34
C ARG A 118 4.43 0.33 -2.43
N ILE A 119 3.84 -0.32 -1.41
CA ILE A 119 2.97 0.34 -0.43
C ILE A 119 3.71 1.50 0.22
N LEU A 120 4.92 1.26 0.74
CA LEU A 120 5.70 2.30 1.40
C LEU A 120 6.06 3.45 0.45
N ARG A 121 6.33 3.20 -0.83
CA ARG A 121 6.68 4.27 -1.79
C ARG A 121 5.50 5.07 -2.31
N GLU A 122 4.33 4.45 -2.46
CA GLU A 122 3.11 5.08 -2.97
C GLU A 122 2.29 5.76 -1.86
N LEU A 123 2.58 5.46 -0.59
CA LEU A 123 1.83 5.96 0.55
C LEU A 123 1.82 7.50 0.63
N ARG A 124 0.62 8.05 0.82
CA ARG A 124 0.37 9.45 1.15
C ARG A 124 -0.52 9.52 2.38
N LEU A 125 -0.10 10.30 3.37
CA LEU A 125 -0.84 10.49 4.63
C LEU A 125 -1.38 11.91 4.80
N SER A 126 -1.12 12.79 3.84
CA SER A 126 -1.67 14.14 3.77
C SER A 126 -2.08 14.49 2.33
N PRO A 127 -3.28 15.08 2.11
CA PRO A 127 -3.67 15.57 0.80
C PRO A 127 -2.84 16.77 0.33
N GLU A 128 -2.15 17.45 1.26
CA GLU A 128 -1.28 18.60 0.97
C GLU A 128 0.13 18.18 0.52
N GLU A 129 0.42 16.87 0.47
CA GLU A 129 1.72 16.36 0.05
C GLU A 129 1.92 16.51 -1.48
N VAL A 130 2.56 17.62 -1.87
CA VAL A 130 2.85 17.95 -3.28
C VAL A 130 3.84 16.96 -3.92
N LEU A 131 4.92 16.62 -3.21
CA LEU A 131 5.93 15.66 -3.67
C LEU A 131 6.12 14.56 -2.62
N PRO A 132 6.23 13.28 -3.05
CA PRO A 132 6.33 12.17 -2.11
C PRO A 132 7.67 12.20 -1.37
N ALA A 133 7.63 12.18 -0.04
CA ALA A 133 8.84 12.13 0.80
C ALA A 133 9.67 10.86 0.50
N PRO A 134 11.02 10.92 0.45
CA PRO A 134 11.85 9.77 0.12
C PRO A 134 11.64 8.58 1.07
N LEU A 135 11.75 7.37 0.52
CA LEU A 135 11.90 6.13 1.27
C LEU A 135 13.39 5.83 1.41
N PHE A 136 13.82 5.58 2.64
CA PHE A 136 15.20 5.20 2.93
C PHE A 136 15.26 3.70 3.20
N LEU A 137 16.30 3.06 2.66
CA LEU A 137 16.68 1.68 2.96
C LEU A 137 18.11 1.69 3.50
N GLU A 138 18.29 1.15 4.70
CA GLU A 138 19.57 1.10 5.40
C GLU A 138 19.74 -0.20 6.18
N ARG A 139 20.98 -0.49 6.56
CA ARG A 139 21.29 -1.54 7.54
C ARG A 139 21.31 -0.94 8.95
N GLU A 140 20.48 -1.48 9.83
CA GLU A 140 20.54 -1.18 11.26
C GLU A 140 20.79 -2.47 12.05
N GLY A 141 22.05 -2.68 12.44
CA GLY A 141 22.50 -3.88 13.14
C GLY A 141 22.29 -5.16 12.33
N HIS A 142 21.30 -5.97 12.74
CA HIS A 142 20.89 -7.22 12.08
C HIS A 142 19.60 -7.08 11.27
N HIS A 143 19.14 -5.87 10.99
CA HIS A 143 17.92 -5.62 10.24
C HIS A 143 18.18 -4.74 9.02
N ALA A 144 17.41 -4.99 7.96
CA ALA A 144 17.16 -4.01 6.91
C ALA A 144 16.03 -3.10 7.40
N ARG A 145 16.32 -1.81 7.52
CA ARG A 145 15.36 -0.80 7.94
C ARG A 145 14.89 0.00 6.74
N LEU A 146 13.58 0.00 6.54
CA LEU A 146 12.86 0.84 5.59
C LEU A 146 12.15 1.94 6.37
N HIS A 147 12.45 3.21 6.10
CA HIS A 147 11.84 4.30 6.85
C HIS A 147 11.39 5.48 5.98
N ARG A 148 10.25 6.10 6.33
CA ARG A 148 9.71 7.33 5.71
C ARG A 148 9.23 8.30 6.76
N ARG A 149 9.46 9.59 6.52
CA ARG A 149 8.97 10.69 7.33
C ARG A 149 7.88 11.42 6.56
N LEU A 150 6.64 11.39 7.06
CA LEU A 150 5.45 11.80 6.33
C LEU A 150 4.69 12.87 7.10
N ALA A 151 4.18 13.87 6.38
CA ALA A 151 3.08 14.68 6.91
C ALA A 151 1.84 13.80 6.99
N CYS A 152 1.06 13.92 8.06
CA CYS A 152 -0.16 13.12 8.24
C CYS A 152 -1.34 13.98 8.72
N LEU A 153 -2.55 13.44 8.59
CA LEU A 153 -3.74 14.04 9.20
C LEU A 153 -3.59 14.14 10.73
N PRO A 154 -4.18 15.17 11.37
CA PRO A 154 -4.07 15.38 12.82
C PRO A 154 -4.47 14.16 13.67
N ASP A 155 -5.51 13.43 13.27
CA ASP A 155 -6.00 12.24 13.98
C ASP A 155 -4.92 11.15 14.16
N PHE A 156 -3.93 11.09 13.26
CA PHE A 156 -2.82 10.13 13.33
C PHE A 156 -1.60 10.66 14.08
N LEU A 157 -1.56 11.95 14.41
CA LEU A 157 -0.53 12.51 15.30
C LEU A 157 -0.85 12.24 16.77
N GLU A 158 -2.12 12.09 17.14
CA GLU A 158 -2.50 11.71 18.50
C GLU A 158 -2.17 10.23 18.77
N ASP A 159 -2.43 9.37 17.79
CA ASP A 159 -2.15 7.95 17.87
C ASP A 159 -1.67 7.41 16.50
N PRO A 160 -0.34 7.37 16.27
CA PRO A 160 0.22 6.88 15.02
C PRO A 160 0.03 5.37 14.82
N THR A 161 -0.23 4.61 15.90
CA THR A 161 -0.36 3.14 15.81
C THR A 161 -1.58 2.74 14.99
N ARG A 162 -2.63 3.56 14.99
CA ARG A 162 -3.87 3.38 14.21
C ARG A 162 -3.61 3.28 12.70
N LEU A 163 -2.50 3.81 12.20
CA LEU A 163 -2.09 3.67 10.80
C LEU A 163 -1.88 2.20 10.40
N LEU A 164 -1.50 1.34 11.35
CA LEU A 164 -1.15 -0.07 11.11
C LEU A 164 -2.28 -1.05 11.48
N GLU A 165 -3.31 -0.58 12.16
CA GLU A 165 -4.36 -1.42 12.73
C GLU A 165 -5.65 -1.44 11.91
N GLY A 166 -5.92 -0.39 11.14
CA GLY A 166 -7.22 -0.21 10.49
C GLY A 166 -7.15 0.44 9.11
N PRO A 167 -8.30 0.50 8.42
CA PRO A 167 -8.40 1.11 7.10
C PRO A 167 -8.17 2.62 7.19
N LEU A 168 -7.28 3.13 6.34
CA LEU A 168 -7.04 4.55 6.18
C LEU A 168 -8.27 5.29 5.61
N PRO A 169 -8.47 6.57 5.95
CA PRO A 169 -9.56 7.39 5.40
C PRO A 169 -9.53 7.48 3.87
N VAL A 170 -10.72 7.55 3.28
CA VAL A 170 -10.90 7.75 1.82
C VAL A 170 -10.30 9.09 1.36
N ALA A 171 -10.31 10.11 2.22
CA ALA A 171 -9.78 11.45 1.93
C ALA A 171 -8.28 11.47 1.56
N LEU A 172 -7.52 10.42 1.87
CA LEU A 172 -6.11 10.29 1.51
C LEU A 172 -5.88 9.82 0.08
N GLY A 173 -6.91 9.83 -0.77
CA GLY A 173 -6.82 9.41 -2.16
C GLY A 173 -6.54 7.91 -2.30
N ASN A 174 -6.91 7.12 -1.29
CA ASN A 174 -6.80 5.67 -1.38
C ASN A 174 -7.77 5.15 -2.44
N HIS A 175 -7.21 4.60 -3.51
CA HIS A 175 -7.99 3.98 -4.57
C HIS A 175 -8.48 2.56 -4.17
N GLY A 176 -8.03 2.03 -3.03
CA GLY A 176 -8.38 0.71 -2.48
C GLY A 176 -9.29 0.77 -1.24
N LEU A 177 -9.25 -0.27 -0.40
CA LEU A 177 -10.04 -0.38 0.85
C LEU A 177 -9.39 0.34 2.06
N GLY A 178 -8.30 1.08 1.82
CA GLY A 178 -7.50 1.69 2.87
C GLY A 178 -6.68 0.69 3.70
N LEU A 179 -6.61 -0.58 3.28
CA LEU A 179 -5.99 -1.68 4.04
C LEU A 179 -4.50 -1.88 3.75
N GLN A 180 -3.88 -0.98 2.99
CA GLN A 180 -2.51 -1.12 2.52
C GLN A 180 -1.48 -1.12 3.66
N LEU A 181 -1.60 -0.24 4.65
CA LEU A 181 -0.67 -0.22 5.78
C LEU A 181 -0.82 -1.41 6.73
N PRO A 182 -2.04 -1.82 7.12
CA PRO A 182 -2.24 -3.09 7.82
C PRO A 182 -1.66 -4.29 7.07
N LEU A 183 -1.81 -4.32 5.74
CA LEU A 183 -1.21 -5.35 4.89
C LEU A 183 0.32 -5.26 4.89
N ALA A 184 0.92 -4.08 4.76
CA ALA A 184 2.36 -3.89 4.87
C ALA A 184 2.89 -4.40 6.22
N ALA A 185 2.21 -4.08 7.33
CA ALA A 185 2.57 -4.57 8.65
C ALA A 185 2.45 -6.09 8.74
N ALA A 186 1.43 -6.69 8.13
CA ALA A 186 1.29 -8.14 8.04
C ALA A 186 2.37 -8.79 7.17
N ILE A 187 2.79 -8.14 6.08
CA ILE A 187 3.92 -8.60 5.25
C ILE A 187 5.19 -8.60 6.09
N ALA A 188 5.52 -7.50 6.78
CA ALA A 188 6.71 -7.42 7.62
C ALA A 188 6.69 -8.50 8.72
N ARG A 189 5.56 -8.66 9.42
CA ARG A 189 5.38 -9.73 10.43
C ARG A 189 5.53 -11.13 9.84
N GLY A 190 4.97 -11.38 8.66
CA GLY A 190 5.14 -12.66 7.96
C GLY A 190 6.61 -12.98 7.66
N HIS A 191 7.44 -11.95 7.52
CA HIS A 191 8.87 -12.04 7.29
C HIS A 191 9.72 -12.04 8.58
N ASP A 192 9.10 -12.30 9.73
CA ASP A 192 9.73 -12.25 11.06
C ASP A 192 10.28 -10.85 11.42
N GLY A 193 9.78 -9.82 10.74
CA GLY A 193 10.04 -8.42 11.03
C GLY A 193 8.85 -7.73 11.70
N HIS A 194 8.89 -6.41 11.76
CA HIS A 194 7.80 -5.60 12.29
C HIS A 194 7.72 -4.24 11.62
N MET A 195 6.57 -3.59 11.81
CA MET A 195 6.36 -2.19 11.43
C MET A 195 5.89 -1.41 12.64
N ARG A 196 6.33 -0.16 12.74
CA ARG A 196 5.88 0.81 13.74
C ARG A 196 5.72 2.18 13.11
N ALA A 197 4.92 3.02 13.76
CA ALA A 197 4.73 4.41 13.41
C ALA A 197 4.94 5.25 14.67
N GLU A 198 5.75 6.30 14.56
CA GLU A 198 6.14 7.16 15.66
C GLU A 198 5.96 8.63 15.26
N VAL A 199 5.55 9.48 16.20
CA VAL A 199 5.45 10.92 15.97
C VAL A 199 6.80 11.56 16.26
N GLU A 200 7.29 12.36 15.32
CA GLU A 200 8.52 13.11 15.46
C GLU A 200 8.27 14.52 16.01
N PRO A 201 9.29 15.13 16.64
CA PRO A 201 9.17 16.47 17.24
C PRO A 201 8.75 17.58 16.27
N ASP A 202 8.93 17.39 14.96
CA ASP A 202 8.54 18.33 13.91
C ASP A 202 7.08 18.15 13.43
N GLY A 203 6.29 17.33 14.12
CA GLY A 203 4.87 17.10 13.80
C GLY A 203 4.65 16.19 12.61
N ARG A 204 5.63 15.34 12.28
CA ARG A 204 5.52 14.30 11.24
C ARG A 204 5.39 12.92 11.86
N VAL A 205 4.99 11.95 11.04
CA VAL A 205 5.03 10.53 11.41
C VAL A 205 6.21 9.86 10.70
N ALA A 206 7.07 9.22 11.49
CA ALA A 206 8.06 8.27 11.03
C ALA A 206 7.42 6.88 10.94
N LEU A 207 7.29 6.37 9.73
CA LEU A 207 6.88 4.99 9.46
C LEU A 207 8.13 4.13 9.25
N ILE A 208 8.29 3.08 10.05
CA ILE A 208 9.49 2.25 10.08
C ILE A 208 9.11 0.78 9.93
N ALA A 209 9.72 0.10 8.96
CA ALA A 209 9.66 -1.35 8.80
C ALA A 209 11.06 -1.94 8.97
N GLU A 210 11.18 -2.95 9.81
CA GLU A 210 12.44 -3.65 10.08
C GLU A 210 12.28 -5.13 9.69
N LEU A 211 13.20 -5.62 8.87
CA LEU A 211 13.23 -7.00 8.40
C LEU A 211 14.55 -7.64 8.81
N PRO A 212 14.57 -8.85 9.39
CA PRO A 212 15.80 -9.49 9.81
C PRO A 212 16.67 -9.82 8.60
N LEU A 213 17.93 -9.39 8.65
CA LEU A 213 18.94 -9.75 7.67
C LEU A 213 19.37 -11.20 7.85
N MET A 214 19.67 -11.85 6.74
CA MET A 214 20.39 -13.12 6.76
C MET A 214 21.82 -12.87 7.27
N ALA A 215 22.28 -13.74 8.17
CA ALA A 215 23.64 -13.72 8.71
C ALA A 215 24.68 -14.10 7.65
#